data_AF-A0A0G4FLC8-F1
#
_entry.id   AF-A0A0G4FLC8-F1
#
_cell.length_a   1.000
_cell.length_b   1.000
_cell.length_c   1.000
_cell.angle_alpha   90.00
_cell.angle_beta   90.00
_cell.angle_gamma   90.00
#
_symmetry.space_group_name_H-M   'P 1'
#
loop_
_entity.id
_entity.type
_entity.pdbx_description
1 polymer ?
#
loop_
_entity_poly.entity_id
_entity_poly.type
_entity_poly.pdbx_seq_one_letter_code
_entity_poly.pdbx_strand_id
1 'polypeptide(L)'
;MARLTAFLLVLCVAALLMPLAASQSSSSHQYGHGSGYQPDYGVCHKKEPVHYECPHGYTFDDDSHKCVKDEYGELIYYCPKGTKEAHDGSCVKYDYADKTPYCKHGKLDDAAHKCIDHQYYDVGYKCPHGYSFTADETKCYADKYTAKLYKCPYGYELTTDKKKCINHTYADLKYYCPKHSYATAKGCKVTTYKDKVASCPHGHLEGGRCVVIKHSYYSYYPKCKHAYSFHNHKCVLKTFHDAHRKCPYGFSLTADHSKCYVDKYVAKKARCPHGYKWSKHENKCIKYDYADLQYYCPEHSVLTHKGCKSTTYEHKTPYCSHGHLEGHKCVVKKHYDIHYECPHGYQLTKDGTKCYADTYYDKLYKCLSGYELTEHDSKCVSYHYADVAYKCLKGKLTYVGSQPICCVDHYGHGSSTNFRGANSYR
;
A
#
# COMPACT_ATOMS: atom_id res chain seq x y z
N MET A 1 -8.78 4.83 38.52
CA MET A 1 -8.48 4.59 39.95
C MET A 1 -8.45 3.10 40.16
N ALA A 2 -7.44 2.56 40.83
CA ALA A 2 -7.38 1.13 41.19
C ALA A 2 -7.13 1.02 42.70
N ARG A 3 -7.81 0.09 43.36
CA ARG A 3 -7.51 -0.33 44.72
C ARG A 3 -7.63 -1.85 44.80
N LEU A 4 -6.58 -2.49 45.31
CA LEU A 4 -6.61 -3.89 45.70
C LEU A 4 -7.47 -4.04 46.97
N THR A 5 -8.17 -5.15 47.08
CA THR A 5 -8.70 -5.65 48.36
C THR A 5 -8.44 -7.15 48.41
N ALA A 6 -7.62 -7.59 49.36
CA ALA A 6 -7.22 -8.99 49.51
C ALA A 6 -8.01 -9.70 50.62
N PHE A 7 -8.39 -10.95 50.36
CA PHE A 7 -9.01 -11.92 51.26
C PHE A 7 -8.67 -13.34 50.71
N LEU A 8 -8.52 -14.43 51.45
CA LEU A 8 -8.13 -14.73 52.85
C LEU A 8 -7.98 -16.29 52.95
N LEU A 9 -7.53 -16.88 54.09
CA LEU A 9 -7.60 -18.33 54.43
C LEU A 9 -6.56 -19.26 53.70
N VAL A 10 -6.11 -20.46 54.16
CA VAL A 10 -6.30 -21.20 55.44
C VAL A 10 -5.21 -22.30 55.73
N LEU A 11 -4.97 -22.53 57.03
CA LEU A 11 -4.47 -23.69 57.85
C LEU A 11 -3.86 -25.02 57.29
N CYS A 12 -2.89 -25.56 58.07
CA CYS A 12 -2.57 -27.00 58.38
C CYS A 12 -2.06 -27.92 57.24
N VAL A 13 -1.42 -29.11 57.44
CA VAL A 13 -0.93 -29.97 58.57
C VAL A 13 0.42 -30.62 58.11
N ALA A 14 1.22 -31.51 58.76
CA ALA A 14 1.33 -32.32 60.02
C ALA A 14 2.85 -32.59 60.26
N ALA A 15 3.45 -33.05 61.38
CA ALA A 15 3.18 -34.02 62.48
C ALA A 15 3.56 -35.51 62.22
N LEU A 16 4.70 -35.96 62.77
CA LEU A 16 5.23 -37.33 63.07
C LEU A 16 6.68 -37.13 63.61
N LEU A 17 7.18 -37.53 64.79
CA LEU A 17 7.15 -38.70 65.69
C LEU A 17 8.35 -39.69 65.56
N MET A 18 8.77 -40.21 66.73
CA MET A 18 9.99 -40.95 67.13
C MET A 18 9.97 -42.46 66.68
N PRO A 19 10.94 -43.40 67.01
CA PRO A 19 11.95 -43.35 68.09
C PRO A 19 13.31 -44.13 67.96
N LEU A 20 14.13 -43.95 69.01
CA LEU A 20 15.04 -44.90 69.72
C LEU A 20 15.84 -46.01 68.98
N ALA A 21 17.15 -46.03 69.26
CA ALA A 21 17.93 -47.24 69.53
C ALA A 21 19.14 -46.91 70.44
N ALA A 22 19.68 -47.91 71.17
CA ALA A 22 20.86 -47.77 72.04
C ALA A 22 21.74 -49.02 71.96
N SER A 23 23.05 -48.91 72.27
CA SER A 23 23.95 -50.05 72.46
C SER A 23 25.12 -49.70 73.39
N GLN A 24 25.69 -50.72 74.04
CA GLN A 24 26.80 -50.61 74.99
C GLN A 24 27.95 -51.54 74.58
N SER A 25 29.20 -51.08 74.73
CA SER A 25 30.37 -51.90 75.07
C SER A 25 31.53 -50.98 75.49
N SER A 26 32.39 -51.23 76.48
CA SER A 26 32.70 -52.37 77.39
C SER A 26 33.77 -53.39 76.95
N SER A 27 35.02 -52.94 76.88
CA SER A 27 36.24 -53.70 77.27
C SER A 27 37.35 -52.69 77.60
N SER A 28 38.14 -52.73 78.67
CA SER A 28 38.77 -53.79 79.48
C SER A 28 40.06 -54.37 78.86
N HIS A 29 41.22 -53.88 79.33
CA HIS A 29 42.48 -54.63 79.35
C HIS A 29 43.27 -54.32 80.63
N GLN A 30 44.15 -55.25 81.03
CA GLN A 30 44.60 -55.42 82.41
C GLN A 30 45.98 -56.13 82.46
N TYR A 31 46.71 -55.96 83.57
CA TYR A 31 47.95 -56.67 83.99
C TYR A 31 49.30 -56.34 83.32
N GLY A 32 50.38 -56.64 84.07
CA GLY A 32 51.80 -56.35 83.79
C GLY A 32 52.40 -55.41 84.85
N HIS A 33 52.82 -55.87 86.05
CA HIS A 33 53.96 -56.76 86.32
C HIS A 33 55.16 -56.51 85.37
N GLY A 34 56.35 -56.08 85.83
CA GLY A 34 56.77 -55.70 87.19
C GLY A 34 58.28 -55.95 87.38
N SER A 35 58.94 -55.22 88.29
CA SER A 35 60.31 -55.53 88.75
C SER A 35 60.56 -54.87 90.10
N GLY A 36 60.90 -55.69 91.10
CA GLY A 36 61.23 -55.19 92.44
C GLY A 36 62.69 -54.77 92.52
N TYR A 37 62.93 -53.54 92.94
CA TYR A 37 64.23 -53.09 93.44
C TYR A 37 64.05 -52.64 94.90
N GLN A 38 64.88 -53.15 95.79
CA GLN A 38 64.86 -52.74 97.20
C GLN A 38 65.27 -51.26 97.32
N PRO A 39 64.59 -50.46 98.16
CA PRO A 39 65.02 -49.10 98.47
C PRO A 39 66.26 -49.17 99.35
N ASP A 40 67.44 -49.15 98.72
CA ASP A 40 68.69 -48.88 99.42
C ASP A 40 68.76 -47.38 99.71
N TYR A 41 68.62 -46.99 100.98
CA TYR A 41 68.39 -45.60 101.42
C TYR A 41 69.67 -44.75 101.39
N GLY A 42 70.34 -44.69 100.24
CA GLY A 42 71.50 -43.83 100.00
C GLY A 42 71.10 -42.36 99.87
N VAL A 43 71.39 -41.56 100.90
CA VAL A 43 71.16 -40.10 100.88
C VAL A 43 72.13 -39.44 99.90
N CYS A 44 71.62 -38.94 98.79
CA CYS A 44 72.40 -38.24 97.77
C CYS A 44 72.69 -36.79 98.21
N HIS A 45 73.86 -36.58 98.83
CA HIS A 45 74.29 -35.30 99.38
C HIS A 45 74.71 -34.23 98.34
N LYS A 46 75.00 -34.62 97.10
CA LYS A 46 75.36 -33.70 96.01
C LYS A 46 74.70 -34.12 94.71
N LYS A 47 73.92 -33.21 94.13
CA LYS A 47 73.13 -33.40 92.90
C LYS A 47 73.74 -32.58 91.75
N GLU A 48 73.82 -33.16 90.57
CA GLU A 48 74.00 -32.43 89.30
C GLU A 48 72.71 -32.54 88.45
N PRO A 49 72.43 -31.58 87.53
CA PRO A 49 71.25 -31.64 86.67
C PRO A 49 71.31 -32.85 85.74
N VAL A 50 70.16 -33.49 85.52
CA VAL A 50 70.01 -34.57 84.55
C VAL A 50 70.04 -33.99 83.14
N HIS A 51 70.77 -34.63 82.24
CA HIS A 51 70.70 -34.34 80.82
C HIS A 51 69.64 -35.25 80.17
N TYR A 52 68.69 -34.63 79.46
CA TYR A 52 67.66 -35.31 78.70
C TYR A 52 68.16 -35.56 77.28
N GLU A 53 68.38 -36.82 76.92
CA GLU A 53 68.69 -37.22 75.54
C GLU A 53 67.43 -37.79 74.89
N CYS A 54 66.92 -37.09 73.87
CA CYS A 54 65.80 -37.57 73.07
C CYS A 54 66.25 -38.41 71.86
N PRO A 55 65.43 -39.36 71.39
CA PRO A 55 65.70 -40.09 70.15
C PRO A 55 65.87 -39.15 68.95
N HIS A 56 66.72 -39.53 67.99
CA HIS A 56 67.06 -38.67 66.86
C HIS A 56 65.83 -38.21 66.06
N GLY A 57 65.58 -36.89 66.06
CA GLY A 57 64.42 -36.27 65.40
C GLY A 57 63.22 -36.01 66.32
N TYR A 58 63.36 -36.22 67.63
CA TYR A 58 62.43 -35.74 68.66
C TYR A 58 63.10 -34.64 69.49
N THR A 59 62.31 -33.66 69.93
CA THR A 59 62.70 -32.59 70.86
C THR A 59 62.13 -32.86 72.24
N PHE A 60 62.87 -32.52 73.30
CA PHE A 60 62.32 -32.56 74.65
C PHE A 60 61.33 -31.41 74.84
N ASP A 61 60.11 -31.76 75.23
CA ASP A 61 59.06 -30.81 75.60
C ASP A 61 59.03 -30.67 77.12
N ASP A 62 59.35 -29.46 77.60
CA ASP A 62 59.45 -29.16 79.02
C ASP A 62 58.09 -29.27 79.73
N ASP A 63 56.97 -29.00 79.06
CA ASP A 63 55.63 -28.99 79.66
C ASP A 63 55.05 -30.40 79.88
N SER A 64 55.20 -31.32 78.91
CA SER A 64 54.75 -32.71 79.04
C SER A 64 55.83 -33.67 79.60
N HIS A 65 57.07 -33.18 79.78
CA HIS A 65 58.26 -33.96 80.16
C HIS A 65 58.51 -35.19 79.25
N LYS A 66 58.31 -35.04 77.94
CA LYS A 66 58.46 -36.11 76.95
C LYS A 66 59.31 -35.69 75.76
N CYS A 67 59.80 -36.67 75.01
CA CYS A 67 60.33 -36.42 73.68
C CYS A 67 59.16 -36.37 72.69
N VAL A 68 58.88 -35.21 72.12
CA VAL A 68 57.81 -34.96 71.14
C VAL A 68 58.42 -34.80 69.76
N LYS A 69 57.74 -35.30 68.74
CA LYS A 69 58.01 -35.00 67.33
C LYS A 69 56.70 -34.63 66.64
N ASP A 70 56.64 -33.40 66.16
CA ASP A 70 55.60 -32.92 65.27
C ASP A 70 55.74 -33.58 63.90
N GLU A 71 54.64 -34.07 63.36
CA GLU A 71 54.50 -34.40 61.95
C GLU A 71 53.45 -33.48 61.31
N TYR A 72 53.86 -32.70 60.30
CA TYR A 72 52.99 -31.73 59.63
C TYR A 72 52.28 -32.37 58.43
N GLY A 73 50.94 -32.37 58.47
CA GLY A 73 50.09 -32.91 57.40
C GLY A 73 49.59 -31.81 56.45
N GLU A 74 49.20 -32.21 55.24
CA GLU A 74 48.62 -31.31 54.25
C GLU A 74 47.15 -30.94 54.58
N LEU A 75 46.76 -29.71 54.22
CA LEU A 75 45.37 -29.25 54.29
C LEU A 75 44.56 -29.81 53.11
N ILE A 76 43.49 -30.56 53.42
CA ILE A 76 42.51 -30.99 52.42
C ILE A 76 41.47 -29.90 52.27
N TYR A 77 41.60 -29.08 51.23
CA TYR A 77 40.60 -28.10 50.86
C TYR A 77 39.38 -28.75 50.18
N TYR A 78 38.18 -28.25 50.47
CA TYR A 78 36.93 -28.70 49.85
C TYR A 78 35.89 -27.58 49.81
N CYS A 79 34.98 -27.64 48.84
CA CYS A 79 33.93 -26.64 48.68
C CYS A 79 32.72 -26.88 49.61
N PRO A 80 32.07 -25.83 50.13
CA PRO A 80 30.85 -25.93 50.93
C PRO A 80 29.72 -26.72 50.23
N LYS A 81 28.90 -27.45 51.00
CA LYS A 81 27.75 -28.18 50.46
C LYS A 81 26.81 -27.23 49.69
N GLY A 82 26.53 -27.56 48.43
CA GLY A 82 25.70 -26.74 47.53
C GLY A 82 26.49 -25.82 46.59
N THR A 83 27.81 -25.72 46.75
CA THR A 83 28.72 -25.06 45.80
C THR A 83 29.43 -26.09 44.91
N LYS A 84 30.11 -25.63 43.86
CA LYS A 84 30.98 -26.42 42.97
C LYS A 84 32.33 -25.75 42.85
N GLU A 85 33.38 -26.52 42.60
CA GLU A 85 34.69 -25.95 42.26
C GLU A 85 34.68 -25.41 40.82
N ALA A 86 35.15 -24.17 40.66
CA ALA A 86 35.30 -23.48 39.38
C ALA A 86 36.71 -23.72 38.79
N HIS A 87 36.94 -23.24 37.56
CA HIS A 87 38.19 -23.50 36.82
C HIS A 87 39.41 -22.75 37.42
N ASP A 88 39.20 -21.70 38.20
CA ASP A 88 40.22 -21.03 39.01
C ASP A 88 40.41 -21.67 40.39
N GLY A 89 39.68 -22.76 40.68
CA GLY A 89 39.63 -23.41 41.98
C GLY A 89 38.69 -22.75 42.99
N SER A 90 38.04 -21.62 42.70
CA SER A 90 37.11 -21.00 43.64
C SER A 90 35.84 -21.84 43.84
N CYS A 91 35.14 -21.70 44.97
CA CYS A 91 33.89 -22.42 45.21
C CYS A 91 32.70 -21.52 44.81
N VAL A 92 32.02 -21.86 43.71
CA VAL A 92 30.92 -21.07 43.14
C VAL A 92 29.57 -21.75 43.33
N LYS A 93 28.54 -20.95 43.61
CA LYS A 93 27.13 -21.32 43.53
C LYS A 93 26.48 -20.56 42.38
N TYR A 94 25.79 -21.30 41.53
CA TYR A 94 24.99 -20.76 40.42
C TYR A 94 23.54 -20.63 40.88
N ASP A 95 23.06 -19.40 41.02
CA ASP A 95 21.63 -19.14 41.17
C ASP A 95 21.02 -18.85 39.80
N TYR A 96 19.92 -19.53 39.47
CA TYR A 96 19.28 -19.44 38.15
C TYR A 96 17.98 -18.66 38.22
N ALA A 97 17.73 -17.84 37.21
CA ALA A 97 16.48 -17.11 37.00
C ALA A 97 15.94 -17.35 35.59
N ASP A 98 14.62 -17.22 35.45
CA ASP A 98 13.97 -17.21 34.14
C ASP A 98 14.29 -15.91 33.38
N LYS A 99 14.36 -16.03 32.06
CA LYS A 99 14.64 -14.93 31.13
C LYS A 99 13.34 -14.32 30.62
N THR A 100 13.27 -13.00 30.54
CA THR A 100 12.08 -12.29 30.03
C THR A 100 12.14 -12.20 28.50
N PRO A 101 11.12 -12.68 27.76
CA PRO A 101 11.02 -12.46 26.33
C PRO A 101 10.59 -11.02 26.02
N TYR A 102 11.27 -10.37 25.08
CA TYR A 102 10.91 -9.04 24.59
C TYR A 102 11.09 -8.90 23.08
N CYS A 103 10.49 -7.84 22.52
CA CYS A 103 10.51 -7.54 21.09
C CYS A 103 11.14 -6.18 20.84
N LYS A 104 12.24 -6.14 20.07
CA LYS A 104 12.83 -4.88 19.57
C LYS A 104 11.95 -4.19 18.52
N HIS A 105 11.14 -4.96 17.79
CA HIS A 105 10.20 -4.50 16.78
C HIS A 105 8.89 -5.28 16.91
N GLY A 106 7.75 -4.59 16.74
CA GLY A 106 6.43 -5.19 16.91
C GLY A 106 6.08 -5.54 18.36
N LYS A 107 5.11 -6.43 18.53
CA LYS A 107 4.66 -6.96 19.82
C LYS A 107 4.90 -8.48 19.90
N LEU A 108 5.02 -9.01 21.12
CA LEU A 108 5.09 -10.44 21.34
C LEU A 108 3.73 -11.08 21.01
N ASP A 109 3.75 -12.16 20.22
CA ASP A 109 2.64 -13.09 20.04
C ASP A 109 3.01 -14.38 20.77
N ASP A 110 2.42 -14.56 21.95
CA ASP A 110 2.71 -15.67 22.86
C ASP A 110 2.33 -17.03 22.25
N ALA A 111 1.32 -17.07 21.37
CA ALA A 111 0.85 -18.30 20.72
C ALA A 111 1.70 -18.67 19.49
N ALA A 112 2.21 -17.68 18.76
CA ALA A 112 3.13 -17.90 17.65
C ALA A 112 4.61 -18.03 18.06
N HIS A 113 4.95 -17.72 19.32
CA HIS A 113 6.32 -17.55 19.83
C HIS A 113 7.19 -16.68 18.91
N LYS A 114 6.64 -15.55 18.43
CA LYS A 114 7.34 -14.59 17.56
C LYS A 114 6.98 -13.15 17.91
N CYS A 115 7.88 -12.23 17.55
CA CYS A 115 7.58 -10.82 17.53
C CYS A 115 6.88 -10.45 16.21
N ILE A 116 5.82 -9.66 16.28
CA ILE A 116 4.92 -9.37 15.16
C ILE A 116 4.72 -7.86 15.04
N ASP A 117 5.13 -7.33 13.90
CA ASP A 117 4.95 -5.93 13.54
C ASP A 117 3.90 -5.78 12.43
N HIS A 118 3.06 -4.75 12.51
CA HIS A 118 2.04 -4.46 11.51
C HIS A 118 2.36 -3.12 10.86
N GLN A 119 2.83 -3.19 9.61
CA GLN A 119 3.23 -2.01 8.84
C GLN A 119 2.07 -1.56 7.96
N TYR A 120 1.66 -0.32 8.16
CA TYR A 120 0.50 0.30 7.52
C TYR A 120 0.94 1.17 6.36
N TYR A 121 0.43 0.86 5.17
CA TYR A 121 0.65 1.60 3.92
C TYR A 121 -0.66 2.20 3.43
N ASP A 122 -0.55 3.30 2.69
CA ASP A 122 -1.70 3.94 2.06
C ASP A 122 -2.29 3.08 0.93
N VAL A 123 -3.60 3.20 0.74
CA VAL A 123 -4.36 2.37 -0.20
C VAL A 123 -4.25 2.94 -1.61
N GLY A 124 -3.79 2.12 -2.55
CA GLY A 124 -3.84 2.45 -3.97
C GLY A 124 -5.28 2.38 -4.48
N TYR A 125 -5.63 3.21 -5.45
CA TYR A 125 -6.93 3.14 -6.12
C TYR A 125 -6.77 2.84 -7.60
N LYS A 126 -7.67 2.03 -8.16
CA LYS A 126 -7.73 1.74 -9.61
C LYS A 126 -9.17 1.74 -10.11
N CYS A 127 -9.35 2.17 -11.35
CA CYS A 127 -10.64 2.12 -12.02
C CYS A 127 -10.95 0.73 -12.59
N PRO A 128 -12.25 0.39 -12.76
CA PRO A 128 -12.66 -0.78 -13.54
C PRO A 128 -12.13 -0.72 -14.99
N HIS A 129 -11.98 -1.88 -15.64
CA HIS A 129 -11.48 -1.94 -17.01
C HIS A 129 -12.37 -1.13 -17.97
N GLY A 130 -11.77 -0.23 -18.75
CA GLY A 130 -12.46 0.70 -19.65
C GLY A 130 -12.84 2.05 -19.03
N TYR A 131 -12.59 2.27 -17.75
CA TYR A 131 -12.77 3.56 -17.07
C TYR A 131 -11.44 4.27 -16.79
N SER A 132 -11.44 5.60 -16.80
CA SER A 132 -10.31 6.47 -16.47
C SER A 132 -10.61 7.30 -15.22
N PHE A 133 -9.59 7.79 -14.50
CA PHE A 133 -9.80 8.71 -13.37
C PHE A 133 -10.32 10.07 -13.83
N THR A 134 -11.24 10.66 -13.06
CA THR A 134 -11.59 12.08 -13.17
C THR A 134 -10.38 12.97 -12.79
N ALA A 135 -10.37 14.23 -13.21
CA ALA A 135 -9.22 15.14 -13.04
C ALA A 135 -8.90 15.49 -11.56
N ASP A 136 -9.80 15.17 -10.64
CA ASP A 136 -9.68 15.26 -9.18
C ASP A 136 -9.41 13.90 -8.50
N GLU A 137 -9.25 12.83 -9.29
CA GLU A 137 -9.07 11.43 -8.89
C GLU A 137 -10.11 10.88 -7.90
N THR A 138 -11.25 11.55 -7.70
CA THR A 138 -12.30 11.09 -6.76
C THR A 138 -13.09 9.92 -7.33
N LYS A 139 -13.30 9.89 -8.64
CA LYS A 139 -14.17 8.94 -9.34
C LYS A 139 -13.51 8.36 -10.59
N CYS A 140 -14.12 7.31 -11.10
CA CYS A 140 -13.82 6.75 -12.41
C CYS A 140 -14.90 7.17 -13.40
N TYR A 141 -14.54 7.46 -14.64
CA TYR A 141 -15.49 7.80 -15.71
C TYR A 141 -15.18 7.06 -17.02
N ALA A 142 -16.22 6.81 -17.81
CA ALA A 142 -16.12 6.28 -19.16
C ALA A 142 -17.02 7.09 -20.10
N ASP A 143 -16.46 7.52 -21.22
CA ASP A 143 -17.19 8.24 -22.27
C ASP A 143 -17.74 7.27 -23.32
N LYS A 144 -19.05 7.31 -23.54
CA LYS A 144 -19.73 6.62 -24.63
C LYS A 144 -20.20 7.62 -25.68
N TYR A 145 -19.82 7.39 -26.94
CA TYR A 145 -20.22 8.23 -28.08
C TYR A 145 -21.29 7.52 -28.91
N THR A 146 -22.36 8.22 -29.27
CA THR A 146 -23.40 7.76 -30.19
C THR A 146 -23.60 8.76 -31.35
N ALA A 147 -24.26 8.31 -32.42
CA ALA A 147 -24.53 9.16 -33.58
C ALA A 147 -25.44 10.35 -33.21
N LYS A 148 -25.23 11.49 -33.87
CA LYS A 148 -26.04 12.70 -33.69
C LYS A 148 -27.43 12.46 -34.27
N LEU A 149 -28.47 12.77 -33.50
CA LEU A 149 -29.83 12.83 -34.04
C LEU A 149 -30.01 14.15 -34.80
N TYR A 150 -30.93 14.18 -35.74
CA TYR A 150 -31.22 15.35 -36.56
C TYR A 150 -32.73 15.54 -36.74
N LYS A 151 -33.16 16.81 -36.75
CA LYS A 151 -34.53 17.21 -37.07
C LYS A 151 -34.52 18.43 -37.98
N CYS A 152 -35.62 18.66 -38.69
CA CYS A 152 -35.82 19.89 -39.43
C CYS A 152 -36.41 20.99 -38.54
N PRO A 153 -36.16 22.28 -38.87
CA PRO A 153 -36.89 23.40 -38.28
C PRO A 153 -38.39 23.26 -38.51
N TYR A 154 -39.21 23.88 -37.65
CA TYR A 154 -40.67 23.87 -37.80
C TYR A 154 -41.09 24.41 -39.18
N GLY A 155 -41.99 23.69 -39.86
CA GLY A 155 -42.43 24.02 -41.21
C GLY A 155 -41.48 23.60 -42.35
N TYR A 156 -40.42 22.84 -42.07
CA TYR A 156 -39.56 22.24 -43.09
C TYR A 156 -39.60 20.71 -43.03
N GLU A 157 -39.61 20.07 -44.21
CA GLU A 157 -39.56 18.62 -44.39
C GLU A 157 -38.13 18.17 -44.72
N LEU A 158 -37.82 16.88 -44.51
CA LEU A 158 -36.49 16.31 -44.79
C LEU A 158 -36.35 15.99 -46.29
N THR A 159 -35.25 16.40 -46.93
CA THR A 159 -34.98 16.06 -48.33
C THR A 159 -34.79 14.55 -48.54
N THR A 160 -35.07 14.04 -49.74
CA THR A 160 -35.01 12.60 -50.07
C THR A 160 -33.62 11.98 -49.82
N ASP A 161 -32.55 12.78 -49.96
CA ASP A 161 -31.17 12.37 -49.67
C ASP A 161 -30.77 12.50 -48.18
N LYS A 162 -31.69 13.00 -47.34
CA LYS A 162 -31.57 13.22 -45.88
C LYS A 162 -30.46 14.19 -45.46
N LYS A 163 -29.99 15.07 -46.36
CA LYS A 163 -28.89 16.02 -46.06
C LYS A 163 -29.35 17.43 -45.70
N LYS A 164 -30.55 17.84 -46.10
CA LYS A 164 -31.10 19.18 -45.86
C LYS A 164 -32.58 19.12 -45.50
N CYS A 165 -33.08 20.27 -45.08
CA CYS A 165 -34.50 20.51 -44.85
C CYS A 165 -35.02 21.45 -45.95
N ILE A 166 -36.25 21.24 -46.40
CA ILE A 166 -36.88 21.98 -47.50
C ILE A 166 -38.29 22.44 -47.11
N ASN A 167 -38.67 23.65 -47.53
CA ASN A 167 -40.03 24.18 -47.41
C ASN A 167 -40.53 24.64 -48.78
N HIS A 168 -41.80 24.36 -49.09
CA HIS A 168 -42.44 24.66 -50.37
C HIS A 168 -43.40 25.86 -50.18
N THR A 169 -42.97 27.05 -50.60
CA THR A 169 -43.87 28.22 -50.66
C THR A 169 -44.60 28.23 -52.00
N TYR A 170 -45.93 28.21 -51.97
CA TYR A 170 -46.79 28.26 -53.15
C TYR A 170 -47.27 29.68 -53.45
N ALA A 171 -47.44 30.00 -54.72
CA ALA A 171 -48.10 31.22 -55.18
C ALA A 171 -48.91 31.00 -56.47
N ASP A 172 -49.89 31.85 -56.68
CA ASP A 172 -50.73 31.81 -57.89
C ASP A 172 -50.04 32.41 -59.12
N LEU A 173 -50.47 31.92 -60.27
CA LEU A 173 -50.01 32.35 -61.58
C LEU A 173 -50.48 33.78 -61.88
N LYS A 174 -49.54 34.71 -62.13
CA LYS A 174 -49.90 36.10 -62.46
C LYS A 174 -50.09 36.27 -63.96
N TYR A 175 -51.27 36.75 -64.32
CA TYR A 175 -51.68 37.04 -65.70
C TYR A 175 -51.36 38.50 -66.06
N TYR A 176 -50.68 38.72 -67.18
CA TYR A 176 -50.31 40.06 -67.66
C TYR A 176 -50.53 40.18 -69.17
N CYS A 177 -50.67 41.42 -69.64
CA CYS A 177 -50.82 41.69 -71.07
C CYS A 177 -49.46 41.99 -71.74
N PRO A 178 -49.28 41.61 -73.02
CA PRO A 178 -48.14 42.04 -73.82
C PRO A 178 -47.98 43.58 -73.84
N LYS A 179 -46.75 44.05 -74.04
CA LYS A 179 -46.45 45.48 -74.21
C LYS A 179 -47.33 46.07 -75.33
N HIS A 180 -47.85 47.29 -75.12
CA HIS A 180 -48.81 47.95 -76.02
C HIS A 180 -50.18 47.24 -76.16
N SER A 181 -50.62 46.50 -75.15
CA SER A 181 -51.98 45.94 -75.06
C SER A 181 -52.56 46.08 -73.66
N TYR A 182 -53.89 46.17 -73.56
CA TYR A 182 -54.60 46.49 -72.31
C TYR A 182 -55.58 45.37 -71.90
N ALA A 183 -55.76 45.18 -70.59
CA ALA A 183 -56.56 44.09 -70.06
C ALA A 183 -58.07 44.36 -70.22
N THR A 184 -58.80 43.35 -70.71
CA THR A 184 -60.26 43.35 -70.83
C THR A 184 -60.83 42.00 -70.40
N ALA A 185 -62.17 41.88 -70.31
CA ALA A 185 -62.86 40.62 -70.06
C ALA A 185 -62.55 39.56 -71.15
N LYS A 186 -62.38 39.98 -72.41
CA LYS A 186 -62.09 39.09 -73.57
C LYS A 186 -60.59 38.82 -73.78
N GLY A 187 -59.74 39.10 -72.78
CA GLY A 187 -58.28 38.98 -72.87
C GLY A 187 -57.58 40.32 -73.04
N CYS A 188 -56.39 40.32 -73.64
CA CYS A 188 -55.59 41.51 -73.87
C CYS A 188 -55.92 42.13 -75.23
N LYS A 189 -56.37 43.39 -75.22
CA LYS A 189 -56.82 44.12 -76.39
C LYS A 189 -55.68 44.88 -77.03
N VAL A 190 -55.48 44.67 -78.34
CA VAL A 190 -54.51 45.35 -79.20
C VAL A 190 -55.30 46.10 -80.26
N THR A 191 -55.25 47.43 -80.22
CA THR A 191 -55.88 48.28 -81.23
C THR A 191 -54.85 48.62 -82.31
N THR A 192 -55.12 48.24 -83.57
CA THR A 192 -54.25 48.53 -84.73
C THR A 192 -54.90 49.57 -85.61
N TYR A 193 -54.18 50.66 -85.92
CA TYR A 193 -54.66 51.73 -86.79
C TYR A 193 -54.17 51.57 -88.23
N LYS A 194 -54.97 52.05 -89.18
CA LYS A 194 -54.63 52.23 -90.61
C LYS A 194 -55.30 53.48 -91.16
N ASP A 195 -54.76 54.02 -92.24
CA ASP A 195 -55.34 55.16 -92.95
C ASP A 195 -56.52 54.76 -93.85
N LYS A 196 -57.35 55.75 -94.19
CA LYS A 196 -58.53 55.57 -95.06
C LYS A 196 -58.11 55.40 -96.51
N VAL A 197 -58.49 54.28 -97.11
CA VAL A 197 -58.24 53.96 -98.52
C VAL A 197 -59.23 54.69 -99.43
N ALA A 198 -58.77 55.06 -100.62
CA ALA A 198 -59.62 55.63 -101.66
C ALA A 198 -60.48 54.53 -102.30
N SER A 199 -61.79 54.77 -102.41
CA SER A 199 -62.77 53.81 -102.90
C SER A 199 -63.78 54.52 -103.80
N CYS A 200 -64.20 53.84 -104.88
CA CYS A 200 -65.16 54.35 -105.85
C CYS A 200 -66.45 53.54 -105.78
N PRO A 201 -67.60 54.13 -105.39
CA PRO A 201 -68.89 53.44 -105.42
C PRO A 201 -69.31 53.00 -106.83
N HIS A 202 -68.90 53.78 -107.84
CA HIS A 202 -69.08 53.50 -109.25
C HIS A 202 -67.79 53.83 -110.01
N GLY A 203 -67.50 53.12 -111.09
CA GLY A 203 -66.26 53.29 -111.85
C GLY A 203 -65.04 52.68 -111.17
N HIS A 204 -63.85 53.19 -111.50
CA HIS A 204 -62.56 52.73 -110.95
C HIS A 204 -61.70 53.91 -110.50
N LEU A 205 -60.65 53.63 -109.71
CA LEU A 205 -59.73 54.65 -109.21
C LEU A 205 -58.60 54.89 -110.23
N GLU A 206 -58.44 56.13 -110.67
CA GLU A 206 -57.41 56.55 -111.64
C GLU A 206 -56.84 57.89 -111.17
N GLY A 207 -55.51 57.97 -110.97
CA GLY A 207 -54.86 59.19 -110.46
C GLY A 207 -55.35 59.68 -109.08
N GLY A 208 -56.00 58.83 -108.29
CA GLY A 208 -56.58 59.20 -106.99
C GLY A 208 -58.00 59.78 -107.05
N ARG A 209 -58.59 59.92 -108.24
CA ARG A 209 -60.01 60.27 -108.45
C ARG A 209 -60.79 59.08 -108.99
N CYS A 210 -62.11 59.09 -108.84
CA CYS A 210 -62.99 58.05 -109.35
C CYS A 210 -63.44 58.37 -110.77
N VAL A 211 -63.12 57.48 -111.70
CA VAL A 211 -63.44 57.58 -113.11
C VAL A 211 -64.64 56.70 -113.44
N VAL A 212 -65.76 57.36 -113.71
CA VAL A 212 -66.98 56.74 -114.23
C VAL A 212 -67.04 56.99 -115.73
N ILE A 213 -67.05 55.92 -116.52
CA ILE A 213 -67.32 55.99 -117.96
C ILE A 213 -68.83 56.21 -118.11
N LYS A 214 -69.24 57.41 -118.50
CA LYS A 214 -70.65 57.76 -118.69
C LYS A 214 -71.21 57.16 -119.97
N HIS A 215 -70.51 57.36 -121.08
CA HIS A 215 -70.86 56.86 -122.40
C HIS A 215 -69.60 56.28 -123.06
N SER A 216 -69.74 55.17 -123.79
CA SER A 216 -68.69 54.63 -124.64
C SER A 216 -69.26 54.12 -125.96
N TYR A 217 -68.62 54.47 -127.08
CA TYR A 217 -68.95 53.91 -128.39
C TYR A 217 -67.68 53.33 -129.06
N TYR A 218 -67.84 52.32 -129.91
CA TYR A 218 -66.74 51.71 -130.64
C TYR A 218 -66.35 52.62 -131.82
N SER A 219 -65.06 52.80 -132.08
CA SER A 219 -64.59 53.62 -133.21
C SER A 219 -63.48 52.89 -133.96
N TYR A 220 -63.77 52.54 -135.22
CA TYR A 220 -62.80 51.91 -136.12
C TYR A 220 -61.62 52.82 -136.50
N TYR A 221 -61.75 54.13 -136.29
CA TYR A 221 -60.70 55.12 -136.53
C TYR A 221 -60.37 55.89 -135.23
N PRO A 222 -59.11 56.30 -135.00
CA PRO A 222 -58.67 56.99 -133.78
C PRO A 222 -59.06 58.49 -133.79
N LYS A 223 -60.32 58.81 -134.10
CA LYS A 223 -60.92 60.15 -134.04
C LYS A 223 -62.22 60.08 -133.24
N CYS A 224 -62.26 60.71 -132.08
CA CYS A 224 -63.43 60.76 -131.22
C CYS A 224 -64.15 62.12 -131.33
N LYS A 225 -65.44 62.16 -130.96
CA LYS A 225 -66.17 63.42 -130.78
C LYS A 225 -65.51 64.27 -129.69
N HIS A 226 -65.71 65.59 -129.74
CA HIS A 226 -65.17 66.51 -128.73
C HIS A 226 -65.55 66.08 -127.30
N ALA A 227 -64.62 66.21 -126.36
CA ALA A 227 -64.67 65.68 -124.99
C ALA A 227 -64.69 64.14 -124.80
N TYR A 228 -64.58 63.31 -125.85
CA TYR A 228 -64.36 61.85 -125.73
C TYR A 228 -62.88 61.51 -125.93
N SER A 229 -62.32 60.67 -125.05
CA SER A 229 -60.95 60.14 -125.18
C SER A 229 -60.96 58.78 -125.89
N PHE A 230 -59.98 58.51 -126.75
CA PHE A 230 -59.81 57.18 -127.37
C PHE A 230 -59.04 56.25 -126.43
N HIS A 231 -59.60 55.07 -126.14
CA HIS A 231 -58.98 54.05 -125.29
C HIS A 231 -59.46 52.66 -125.72
N ASN A 232 -58.53 51.75 -126.03
CA ASN A 232 -58.80 50.35 -126.40
C ASN A 232 -59.92 50.20 -127.46
N HIS A 233 -59.78 50.90 -128.60
CA HIS A 233 -60.73 50.95 -129.73
C HIS A 233 -62.13 51.52 -129.41
N LYS A 234 -62.31 52.13 -128.23
CA LYS A 234 -63.55 52.82 -127.83
C LYS A 234 -63.27 54.30 -127.59
N CYS A 235 -64.19 55.15 -128.03
CA CYS A 235 -64.27 56.53 -127.59
C CYS A 235 -65.08 56.58 -126.28
N VAL A 236 -64.46 57.01 -125.19
CA VAL A 236 -65.05 57.03 -123.84
C VAL A 236 -65.18 58.47 -123.32
N LEU A 237 -66.36 58.79 -122.78
CA LEU A 237 -66.60 59.99 -122.00
C LEU A 237 -66.41 59.65 -120.51
N LYS A 238 -65.22 59.96 -119.98
CA LYS A 238 -64.89 59.83 -118.56
C LYS A 238 -65.49 61.02 -117.79
N THR A 239 -66.10 60.76 -116.64
CA THR A 239 -66.38 61.79 -115.62
C THR A 239 -65.59 61.49 -114.35
N PHE A 240 -64.99 62.53 -113.78
CA PHE A 240 -64.14 62.45 -112.59
C PHE A 240 -64.91 62.91 -111.37
N HIS A 241 -64.93 62.08 -110.32
CA HIS A 241 -65.52 62.37 -109.01
C HIS A 241 -64.46 62.16 -107.94
N ASP A 242 -64.58 62.80 -106.78
CA ASP A 242 -63.58 62.65 -105.72
C ASP A 242 -63.75 61.33 -104.97
N ALA A 243 -62.63 60.67 -104.66
CA ALA A 243 -62.66 59.30 -104.16
C ALA A 243 -63.10 59.21 -102.70
N HIS A 244 -64.08 58.36 -102.43
CA HIS A 244 -64.64 58.19 -101.09
C HIS A 244 -63.58 57.54 -100.18
N ARG A 245 -63.20 58.23 -99.10
CA ARG A 245 -62.26 57.75 -98.09
C ARG A 245 -62.96 56.73 -97.18
N LYS A 246 -62.87 55.44 -97.50
CA LYS A 246 -63.46 54.34 -96.70
C LYS A 246 -62.39 53.61 -95.89
N CYS A 247 -62.80 52.92 -94.83
CA CYS A 247 -61.91 52.03 -94.10
C CYS A 247 -61.66 50.72 -94.87
N PRO A 248 -60.45 50.13 -94.77
CA PRO A 248 -60.18 48.78 -95.26
C PRO A 248 -61.15 47.76 -94.66
N TYR A 249 -61.41 46.67 -95.38
CA TYR A 249 -62.29 45.60 -94.90
C TYR A 249 -61.85 45.09 -93.52
N GLY A 250 -62.80 45.00 -92.58
CA GLY A 250 -62.55 44.61 -91.19
C GLY A 250 -62.03 45.72 -90.25
N PHE A 251 -61.95 46.98 -90.70
CA PHE A 251 -61.61 48.13 -89.86
C PHE A 251 -62.80 49.07 -89.66
N SER A 252 -63.04 49.48 -88.41
CA SER A 252 -64.02 50.51 -88.03
C SER A 252 -63.42 51.92 -88.13
N LEU A 253 -64.26 52.94 -88.30
CA LEU A 253 -63.84 54.34 -88.27
C LEU A 253 -63.67 54.81 -86.82
N THR A 254 -62.61 55.58 -86.52
CA THR A 254 -62.42 56.19 -85.18
C THR A 254 -63.47 57.28 -84.90
N ALA A 255 -63.75 57.57 -83.62
CA ALA A 255 -64.81 58.50 -83.21
C ALA A 255 -64.58 59.97 -83.64
N ASP A 256 -63.32 60.36 -83.89
CA ASP A 256 -62.92 61.63 -84.48
C ASP A 256 -62.97 61.63 -86.03
N HIS A 257 -63.44 60.53 -86.62
CA HIS A 257 -63.45 60.23 -88.05
C HIS A 257 -62.08 60.30 -88.76
N SER A 258 -60.96 60.41 -88.04
CA SER A 258 -59.64 60.67 -88.64
C SER A 258 -59.04 59.41 -89.30
N LYS A 259 -59.12 58.26 -88.62
CA LYS A 259 -58.41 57.02 -88.96
C LYS A 259 -59.34 55.80 -88.91
N CYS A 260 -58.81 54.66 -89.34
CA CYS A 260 -59.48 53.38 -89.24
C CYS A 260 -58.77 52.52 -88.20
N TYR A 261 -59.51 51.79 -87.37
CA TYR A 261 -58.96 50.92 -86.34
C TYR A 261 -59.59 49.52 -86.39
N VAL A 262 -58.82 48.52 -85.97
CA VAL A 262 -59.34 47.19 -85.67
C VAL A 262 -58.82 46.74 -84.32
N ASP A 263 -59.71 46.13 -83.53
CA ASP A 263 -59.40 45.58 -82.22
C ASP A 263 -59.17 44.08 -82.32
N LYS A 264 -57.94 43.65 -82.00
CA LYS A 264 -57.58 42.24 -81.88
C LYS A 264 -57.44 41.86 -80.40
N TYR A 265 -57.89 40.66 -80.06
CA TYR A 265 -57.78 40.12 -78.70
C TYR A 265 -56.76 38.99 -78.70
N VAL A 266 -55.83 39.02 -77.74
CA VAL A 266 -54.84 37.96 -77.52
C VAL A 266 -54.95 37.45 -76.08
N ALA A 267 -54.57 36.19 -75.85
CA ALA A 267 -54.60 35.61 -74.51
C ALA A 267 -53.71 36.39 -73.52
N LYS A 268 -54.13 36.46 -72.26
CA LYS A 268 -53.29 36.97 -71.17
C LYS A 268 -52.07 36.05 -71.03
N LYS A 269 -50.87 36.60 -70.96
CA LYS A 269 -49.66 35.80 -70.75
C LYS A 269 -49.56 35.36 -69.29
N ALA A 270 -49.18 34.11 -69.09
CA ALA A 270 -48.90 33.50 -67.81
C ALA A 270 -47.43 33.75 -67.40
N ARG A 271 -47.18 34.08 -66.12
CA ARG A 271 -45.85 33.99 -65.50
C ARG A 271 -45.97 33.88 -63.98
N CYS A 272 -45.06 33.14 -63.36
CA CYS A 272 -44.96 33.10 -61.91
C CYS A 272 -44.47 34.45 -61.32
N PRO A 273 -44.75 34.73 -60.03
CA PRO A 273 -44.13 35.83 -59.31
C PRO A 273 -42.59 35.71 -59.28
N HIS A 274 -41.89 36.82 -59.06
CA HIS A 274 -40.43 36.83 -58.99
C HIS A 274 -39.93 35.88 -57.88
N GLY A 275 -38.95 35.03 -58.20
CA GLY A 275 -38.42 34.00 -57.29
C GLY A 275 -39.16 32.65 -57.31
N TYR A 276 -40.31 32.54 -57.99
CA TYR A 276 -41.08 31.29 -58.09
C TYR A 276 -40.94 30.65 -59.48
N LYS A 277 -40.91 29.31 -59.53
CA LYS A 277 -40.86 28.50 -60.76
C LYS A 277 -42.19 27.77 -60.96
N TRP A 278 -42.59 27.52 -62.21
CA TRP A 278 -43.82 26.78 -62.50
C TRP A 278 -43.64 25.27 -62.30
N SER A 279 -44.46 24.66 -61.44
CA SER A 279 -44.56 23.21 -61.31
C SER A 279 -45.73 22.68 -62.12
N LYS A 280 -45.45 21.75 -63.04
CA LYS A 280 -46.49 21.03 -63.80
C LYS A 280 -47.29 20.06 -62.94
N HIS A 281 -46.70 19.53 -61.86
CA HIS A 281 -47.34 18.54 -61.00
C HIS A 281 -48.35 19.20 -60.05
N GLU A 282 -47.95 20.30 -59.41
CA GLU A 282 -48.81 21.04 -58.47
C GLU A 282 -49.75 22.05 -59.15
N ASN A 283 -49.60 22.23 -60.47
CA ASN A 283 -50.28 23.27 -61.27
C ASN A 283 -50.19 24.69 -60.66
N LYS A 284 -49.05 24.98 -60.01
CA LYS A 284 -48.80 26.17 -59.18
C LYS A 284 -47.38 26.69 -59.36
N CYS A 285 -47.15 27.93 -58.95
CA CYS A 285 -45.80 28.48 -58.84
C CYS A 285 -45.21 28.12 -57.47
N ILE A 286 -44.03 27.48 -57.45
CA ILE A 286 -43.34 27.04 -56.23
C ILE A 286 -42.04 27.81 -56.08
N LYS A 287 -41.73 28.23 -54.84
CA LYS A 287 -40.41 28.61 -54.38
C LYS A 287 -39.96 27.61 -53.31
N TYR A 288 -38.74 27.10 -53.46
CA TYR A 288 -38.10 26.24 -52.47
C TYR A 288 -37.20 27.10 -51.59
N ASP A 289 -37.36 26.97 -50.28
CA ASP A 289 -36.38 27.45 -49.29
C ASP A 289 -35.73 26.25 -48.60
N TYR A 290 -34.43 26.36 -48.33
CA TYR A 290 -33.63 25.30 -47.74
C TYR A 290 -33.07 25.74 -46.40
N ALA A 291 -33.11 24.83 -45.43
CA ALA A 291 -32.50 24.99 -44.12
C ALA A 291 -31.56 23.81 -43.84
N ASP A 292 -30.57 24.04 -42.98
CA ASP A 292 -29.67 22.98 -42.52
C ASP A 292 -30.28 22.19 -41.34
N LEU A 293 -29.76 20.98 -41.11
CA LEU A 293 -30.26 20.06 -40.10
C LEU A 293 -29.97 20.56 -38.68
N GLN A 294 -31.00 20.57 -37.82
CA GLN A 294 -30.80 20.82 -36.39
C GLN A 294 -30.35 19.53 -35.71
N TYR A 295 -29.06 19.44 -35.38
CA TYR A 295 -28.50 18.31 -34.64
C TYR A 295 -28.85 18.41 -33.15
N TYR A 296 -29.20 17.28 -32.55
CA TYR A 296 -29.48 17.14 -31.13
C TYR A 296 -29.07 15.76 -30.62
N CYS A 297 -29.19 15.56 -29.31
CA CYS A 297 -28.81 14.33 -28.63
C CYS A 297 -29.95 13.81 -27.73
N PRO A 298 -29.97 12.51 -27.41
CA PRO A 298 -30.80 11.96 -26.33
C PRO A 298 -30.55 12.64 -24.99
N GLU A 299 -31.50 12.51 -24.07
CA GLU A 299 -31.36 12.99 -22.69
C GLU A 299 -30.08 12.43 -22.02
N HIS A 300 -29.50 13.21 -21.11
CA HIS A 300 -28.24 12.89 -20.43
C HIS A 300 -27.04 12.62 -21.38
N SER A 301 -27.06 13.20 -22.59
CA SER A 301 -25.91 13.21 -23.50
C SER A 301 -25.69 14.56 -24.17
N VAL A 302 -24.42 14.96 -24.29
CA VAL A 302 -23.98 16.28 -24.74
C VAL A 302 -23.53 16.22 -26.20
N LEU A 303 -23.95 17.18 -27.01
CA LEU A 303 -23.54 17.28 -28.42
C LEU A 303 -22.07 17.71 -28.54
N THR A 304 -21.25 16.86 -29.16
CA THR A 304 -19.82 17.13 -29.42
C THR A 304 -19.50 17.04 -30.91
N HIS A 305 -18.25 17.35 -31.30
CA HIS A 305 -17.80 17.16 -32.67
C HIS A 305 -17.89 15.68 -33.11
N LYS A 306 -17.53 14.71 -32.25
CA LYS A 306 -17.55 13.26 -32.56
C LYS A 306 -18.96 12.65 -32.60
N GLY A 307 -19.90 13.21 -31.86
CA GLY A 307 -21.22 12.60 -31.65
C GLY A 307 -21.89 13.11 -30.38
N CYS A 308 -22.91 12.39 -29.92
CA CYS A 308 -23.49 12.59 -28.59
C CYS A 308 -22.64 11.85 -27.56
N LYS A 309 -21.99 12.59 -26.66
CA LYS A 309 -21.20 12.06 -25.54
C LYS A 309 -22.12 11.87 -24.34
N SER A 310 -22.23 10.64 -23.83
CA SER A 310 -22.70 10.38 -22.47
C SER A 310 -21.52 9.88 -21.63
N THR A 311 -21.51 10.18 -20.33
CA THR A 311 -20.41 9.85 -19.42
C THR A 311 -20.97 9.10 -18.23
N THR A 312 -20.61 7.81 -18.13
CA THR A 312 -20.93 6.98 -16.96
C THR A 312 -19.84 7.18 -15.91
N TYR A 313 -20.25 7.27 -14.64
CA TYR A 313 -19.32 7.34 -13.49
C TYR A 313 -19.40 6.06 -12.67
N GLU A 314 -18.24 5.62 -12.18
CA GLU A 314 -18.09 4.44 -11.33
C GLU A 314 -17.22 4.73 -10.11
N HIS A 315 -17.36 3.90 -9.08
CA HIS A 315 -16.53 3.99 -7.88
C HIS A 315 -15.13 3.42 -8.13
N LYS A 316 -14.11 4.12 -7.62
CA LYS A 316 -12.72 3.64 -7.68
C LYS A 316 -12.51 2.49 -6.69
N THR A 317 -11.89 1.41 -7.16
CA THR A 317 -11.65 0.21 -6.34
C THR A 317 -10.34 0.35 -5.55
N PRO A 318 -10.33 0.09 -4.23
CA PRO A 318 -9.10 0.06 -3.44
C PRO A 318 -8.29 -1.19 -3.77
N TYR A 319 -6.96 -1.08 -3.72
CA TYR A 319 -6.03 -2.19 -3.82
C TYR A 319 -4.76 -1.93 -3.01
N CYS A 320 -4.08 -3.00 -2.63
CA CYS A 320 -2.79 -2.96 -1.97
C CYS A 320 -1.69 -3.45 -2.92
N SER A 321 -0.57 -2.74 -2.99
CA SER A 321 0.63 -3.21 -3.69
C SER A 321 1.36 -4.29 -2.88
N HIS A 322 1.26 -4.22 -1.56
CA HIS A 322 1.84 -5.16 -0.60
C HIS A 322 0.85 -5.41 0.54
N GLY A 323 0.81 -6.64 1.06
CA GLY A 323 -0.09 -7.00 2.16
C GLY A 323 -1.54 -7.12 1.72
N HIS A 324 -2.45 -6.81 2.65
CA HIS A 324 -3.90 -6.96 2.47
C HIS A 324 -4.65 -5.72 2.97
N LEU A 325 -5.87 -5.50 2.47
CA LEU A 325 -6.69 -4.34 2.85
C LEU A 325 -7.42 -4.62 4.17
N GLU A 326 -7.10 -3.84 5.20
CA GLU A 326 -7.79 -3.88 6.50
C GLU A 326 -8.44 -2.51 6.75
N GLY A 327 -9.77 -2.45 6.63
CA GLY A 327 -10.54 -1.21 6.67
C GLY A 327 -10.13 -0.24 5.54
N HIS A 328 -9.37 0.80 5.91
CA HIS A 328 -8.89 1.84 5.00
C HIS A 328 -7.35 1.92 4.90
N LYS A 329 -6.61 0.87 5.31
CA LYS A 329 -5.15 0.79 5.16
C LYS A 329 -4.71 -0.56 4.61
N CYS A 330 -3.56 -0.57 3.95
CA CYS A 330 -2.89 -1.79 3.51
C CYS A 330 -1.95 -2.28 4.61
N VAL A 331 -2.20 -3.47 5.15
CA VAL A 331 -1.48 -4.02 6.30
C VAL A 331 -0.55 -5.15 5.84
N VAL A 332 0.75 -4.97 6.12
CA VAL A 332 1.78 -6.00 5.97
C VAL A 332 2.18 -6.49 7.36
N LYS A 333 1.93 -7.77 7.63
CA LYS A 333 2.38 -8.45 8.85
C LYS A 333 3.82 -8.91 8.68
N LYS A 334 4.74 -8.42 9.51
CA LYS A 334 6.15 -8.84 9.55
C LYS A 334 6.41 -9.64 10.82
N HIS A 335 7.24 -10.67 10.69
CA HIS A 335 7.67 -11.53 11.79
C HIS A 335 9.15 -11.30 12.09
N TYR A 336 9.47 -11.23 13.37
CA TYR A 336 10.82 -11.04 13.92
C TYR A 336 11.05 -12.03 15.06
N ASP A 337 12.32 -12.35 15.33
CA ASP A 337 12.69 -13.29 16.38
C ASP A 337 12.65 -12.64 17.77
N ILE A 338 12.20 -13.43 18.75
CA ILE A 338 12.14 -13.03 20.16
C ILE A 338 13.55 -12.78 20.69
N HIS A 339 13.72 -11.68 21.40
CA HIS A 339 14.92 -11.40 22.17
C HIS A 339 14.67 -11.72 23.64
N TYR A 340 15.74 -11.97 24.40
CA TYR A 340 15.65 -12.28 25.83
C TYR A 340 16.54 -11.33 26.64
N GLU A 341 16.03 -10.90 27.78
CA GLU A 341 16.77 -10.13 28.78
C GLU A 341 16.77 -10.85 30.14
N CYS A 342 17.79 -10.58 30.95
CA CYS A 342 17.96 -11.16 32.27
C CYS A 342 17.66 -10.13 33.37
N PRO A 343 17.19 -10.56 34.56
CA PRO A 343 17.10 -9.70 35.72
C PRO A 343 18.44 -9.04 36.07
N HIS A 344 18.40 -7.83 36.64
CA HIS A 344 19.62 -7.09 36.99
C HIS A 344 20.55 -7.90 37.90
N GLY A 345 21.81 -8.06 37.50
CA GLY A 345 22.82 -8.88 38.19
C GLY A 345 22.95 -10.32 37.65
N TYR A 346 22.05 -10.77 36.76
CA TYR A 346 22.13 -12.08 36.11
C TYR A 346 22.67 -11.96 34.68
N GLN A 347 23.45 -12.96 34.26
CA GLN A 347 24.00 -13.11 32.92
C GLN A 347 23.27 -14.24 32.17
N LEU A 348 23.23 -14.18 30.84
CA LEU A 348 22.62 -15.23 30.02
C LEU A 348 23.58 -16.42 29.86
N THR A 349 23.09 -17.66 29.98
CA THR A 349 23.91 -18.86 29.74
C THR A 349 24.38 -18.96 28.28
N LYS A 350 25.49 -19.67 28.03
CA LYS A 350 26.12 -19.78 26.68
C LYS A 350 25.21 -20.39 25.60
N ASP A 351 24.26 -21.23 26.00
CA ASP A 351 23.21 -21.84 25.18
C ASP A 351 21.95 -20.96 25.06
N GLY A 352 21.91 -19.80 25.73
CA GLY A 352 20.82 -18.83 25.69
C GLY A 352 19.53 -19.27 26.39
N THR A 353 19.54 -20.38 27.14
CA THR A 353 18.31 -20.97 27.70
C THR A 353 17.86 -20.32 29.01
N LYS A 354 18.80 -19.91 29.88
CA LYS A 354 18.52 -19.40 31.22
C LYS A 354 19.36 -18.17 31.57
N CYS A 355 18.96 -17.47 32.62
CA CYS A 355 19.79 -16.48 33.28
C CYS A 355 20.45 -17.10 34.53
N TYR A 356 21.67 -16.70 34.86
CA TYR A 356 22.41 -17.17 36.03
C TYR A 356 23.20 -16.05 36.70
N ALA A 357 23.44 -16.18 38.00
CA ALA A 357 24.32 -15.31 38.77
C ALA A 357 25.29 -16.18 39.60
N ASP A 358 26.56 -15.75 39.64
CA ASP A 358 27.64 -16.45 40.33
C ASP A 358 27.85 -15.85 41.73
N THR A 359 27.71 -16.68 42.76
CA THR A 359 28.12 -16.32 44.13
C THR A 359 29.33 -17.15 44.54
N TYR A 360 30.42 -16.47 44.88
CA TYR A 360 31.68 -17.09 45.30
C TYR A 360 31.71 -17.29 46.82
N TYR A 361 32.35 -18.38 47.24
CA TYR A 361 32.55 -18.79 48.62
C TYR A 361 33.99 -19.24 48.83
N ASP A 362 34.50 -19.04 50.05
CA ASP A 362 35.82 -19.52 50.45
C ASP A 362 35.88 -21.07 50.49
N LYS A 363 37.07 -21.62 50.26
CA LYS A 363 37.32 -23.04 50.49
C LYS A 363 37.27 -23.33 51.99
N LEU A 364 36.52 -24.36 52.38
CA LEU A 364 36.69 -24.98 53.69
C LEU A 364 37.93 -25.88 53.63
N TYR A 365 38.56 -26.10 54.79
CA TYR A 365 39.72 -26.96 54.91
C TYR A 365 39.58 -27.90 56.11
N LYS A 366 40.22 -29.06 56.02
CA LYS A 366 40.30 -30.05 57.09
C LYS A 366 41.62 -30.80 57.00
N CYS A 367 42.02 -31.40 58.11
CA CYS A 367 43.17 -32.28 58.14
C CYS A 367 42.87 -33.68 57.56
N LEU A 368 43.92 -34.38 57.16
CA LEU A 368 43.87 -35.81 56.87
C LEU A 368 43.61 -36.59 58.18
N SER A 369 42.99 -37.77 58.08
CA SER A 369 42.63 -38.59 59.26
C SER A 369 43.87 -38.96 60.07
N GLY A 370 43.90 -38.58 61.35
CA GLY A 370 45.06 -38.77 62.26
C GLY A 370 45.86 -37.50 62.55
N TYR A 371 45.48 -36.35 61.98
CA TYR A 371 46.07 -35.04 62.24
C TYR A 371 45.00 -34.09 62.79
N GLU A 372 45.39 -33.25 63.76
CA GLU A 372 44.54 -32.24 64.38
C GLU A 372 44.91 -30.83 63.89
N LEU A 373 43.95 -29.91 63.88
CA LEU A 373 44.13 -28.54 63.39
C LEU A 373 44.54 -27.62 64.54
N THR A 374 45.67 -26.93 64.44
CA THR A 374 46.09 -25.95 65.45
C THR A 374 45.28 -24.66 65.36
N GLU A 375 44.70 -24.21 66.47
CA GLU A 375 43.74 -23.08 66.51
C GLU A 375 44.30 -21.76 65.97
N HIS A 376 45.61 -21.55 66.06
CA HIS A 376 46.26 -20.28 65.71
C HIS A 376 46.83 -20.22 64.29
N ASP A 377 47.21 -21.36 63.69
CA ASP A 377 48.18 -21.39 62.59
C ASP A 377 47.65 -22.05 61.31
N SER A 378 46.44 -22.62 61.34
CA SER A 378 45.84 -23.42 60.26
C SER A 378 46.73 -24.58 59.78
N LYS A 379 47.60 -25.11 60.64
CA LYS A 379 48.46 -26.26 60.35
C LYS A 379 47.82 -27.53 60.88
N CYS A 380 47.97 -28.62 60.14
CA CYS A 380 47.61 -29.95 60.58
C CYS A 380 48.83 -30.62 61.22
N VAL A 381 48.71 -31.03 62.47
CA VAL A 381 49.81 -31.64 63.24
C VAL A 381 49.35 -33.01 63.77
N SER A 382 50.25 -33.99 63.73
CA SER A 382 50.13 -35.22 64.49
C SER A 382 51.33 -35.33 65.43
N TYR A 383 51.07 -35.59 66.71
CA TYR A 383 52.10 -35.58 67.77
C TYR A 383 52.57 -37.00 68.07
N HIS A 384 53.81 -37.31 67.72
CA HIS A 384 54.45 -38.57 68.09
C HIS A 384 55.24 -38.38 69.40
N TYR A 385 55.05 -39.28 70.36
CA TYR A 385 55.70 -39.24 71.66
C TYR A 385 56.68 -40.41 71.82
N ALA A 386 57.84 -40.14 72.40
CA ALA A 386 58.85 -41.14 72.74
C ALA A 386 59.36 -40.97 74.18
N ASP A 387 59.87 -42.05 74.75
CA ASP A 387 60.47 -42.06 76.09
C ASP A 387 61.79 -41.26 76.12
N VAL A 388 62.02 -40.58 77.24
CA VAL A 388 63.18 -39.70 77.46
C VAL A 388 64.32 -40.50 78.07
N ALA A 389 65.52 -40.46 77.46
CA ALA A 389 66.70 -41.06 78.07
C ALA A 389 67.34 -40.09 79.08
N TYR A 390 67.42 -40.51 80.34
CA TYR A 390 68.02 -39.73 81.41
C TYR A 390 69.50 -40.07 81.58
N LYS A 391 70.36 -39.05 81.53
CA LYS A 391 71.82 -39.24 81.55
C LYS A 391 72.51 -38.28 82.50
N CYS A 392 73.60 -38.76 83.09
CA CYS A 392 74.43 -37.98 84.01
C CYS A 392 75.77 -37.65 83.36
N LEU A 393 76.08 -36.36 83.28
CA LEU A 393 77.40 -35.89 82.84
C LEU A 393 78.48 -36.19 83.89
N LYS A 394 78.10 -36.27 85.18
CA LYS A 394 78.90 -36.81 86.28
C LYS A 394 78.00 -37.49 87.31
N GLY A 395 78.58 -38.43 88.07
CA GLY A 395 77.85 -39.22 89.06
C GLY A 395 76.98 -40.32 88.45
N LYS A 396 76.36 -41.12 89.31
CA LYS A 396 75.45 -42.21 88.97
C LYS A 396 74.02 -41.71 88.92
N LEU A 397 73.28 -42.10 87.88
CA LEU A 397 71.84 -41.87 87.80
C LEU A 397 71.14 -42.62 88.95
N THR A 398 70.40 -41.87 89.76
CA THR A 398 69.70 -42.36 90.96
C THR A 398 68.32 -41.71 91.02
N TYR A 399 67.27 -42.50 91.23
CA TYR A 399 65.90 -41.98 91.31
C TYR A 399 65.56 -41.61 92.76
N VAL A 400 65.01 -40.41 92.96
CA VAL A 400 64.54 -39.93 94.26
C VAL A 400 63.03 -39.73 94.14
N GLY A 401 62.28 -40.78 94.49
CA GLY A 401 60.88 -40.91 94.06
C GLY A 401 60.83 -41.13 92.54
N SER A 402 59.85 -40.52 91.88
CA SER A 402 59.65 -40.65 90.42
C SER A 402 60.65 -39.82 89.58
N GLN A 403 61.46 -38.96 90.19
CA GLN A 403 62.37 -38.05 89.47
C GLN A 403 63.79 -38.62 89.38
N PRO A 404 64.39 -38.67 88.17
CA PRO A 404 65.81 -38.99 88.00
C PRO A 404 66.70 -37.86 88.53
N ILE A 405 67.82 -38.19 89.16
CA ILE A 405 68.82 -37.25 89.69
C ILE A 405 70.23 -37.84 89.49
N CYS A 406 71.23 -36.99 89.27
CA CYS A 406 72.64 -37.41 89.15
C CYS A 406 73.39 -37.22 90.47
N CYS A 407 73.93 -38.31 91.02
CA CYS A 407 74.47 -38.39 92.39
C CYS A 407 75.92 -38.87 92.41
N VAL A 408 76.81 -38.14 93.09
CA VAL A 408 78.27 -38.23 92.82
C VAL A 408 79.03 -39.19 93.76
N ASP A 409 78.63 -39.35 95.03
CA ASP A 409 79.40 -40.08 96.06
C ASP A 409 78.55 -41.10 96.83
N HIS A 410 79.14 -42.26 97.18
CA HIS A 410 78.59 -43.29 98.08
C HIS A 410 79.72 -43.99 98.87
N TYR A 411 79.46 -44.34 100.13
CA TYR A 411 80.29 -45.26 100.93
C TYR A 411 79.40 -46.28 101.66
N GLY A 412 79.82 -47.54 101.71
CA GLY A 412 79.10 -48.64 102.36
C GLY A 412 79.87 -49.25 103.53
N HIS A 413 79.16 -49.76 104.53
CA HIS A 413 79.76 -50.41 105.71
C HIS A 413 80.02 -51.91 105.47
N GLY A 414 81.24 -52.38 105.78
CA GLY A 414 81.66 -53.76 105.59
C GLY A 414 81.37 -54.70 106.78
N SER A 415 81.31 -56.00 106.50
CA SER A 415 81.15 -57.08 107.49
C SER A 415 82.50 -57.67 107.94
N SER A 416 82.55 -58.36 109.09
CA SER A 416 83.78 -58.80 109.76
C SER A 416 84.03 -60.32 109.72
N THR A 417 85.29 -60.71 109.42
CA THR A 417 85.96 -62.00 109.74
C THR A 417 85.26 -63.30 109.30
N ASN A 418 85.57 -63.89 108.14
CA ASN A 418 86.73 -64.76 107.79
C ASN A 418 86.74 -66.20 108.33
N PHE A 419 86.57 -67.19 107.45
CA PHE A 419 87.22 -68.53 107.50
C PHE A 419 87.17 -69.24 106.12
N ARG A 420 88.35 -69.71 105.61
CA ARG A 420 88.69 -70.78 104.61
C ARG A 420 87.66 -71.23 103.52
N GLY A 421 88.00 -71.53 102.25
CA GLY A 421 89.27 -71.40 101.49
C GLY A 421 89.58 -72.57 100.52
N ALA A 422 89.77 -72.27 99.21
CA ALA A 422 90.32 -73.14 98.12
C ALA A 422 89.43 -74.32 97.61
N ASN A 423 89.54 -74.84 96.35
CA ASN A 423 90.38 -74.47 95.21
C ASN A 423 89.82 -74.85 93.79
N SER A 424 90.34 -74.18 92.76
CA SER A 424 90.34 -74.37 91.28
C SER A 424 89.72 -75.60 90.57
N TYR A 425 88.92 -75.33 89.52
CA TYR A 425 88.91 -75.93 88.15
C TYR A 425 88.04 -75.04 87.24
N ARG A 426 88.31 -74.80 85.95
CA ARG A 426 89.49 -75.06 85.10
C ARG A 426 89.70 -73.88 84.15
#